data_AF-A0A0M3K851-F1
#
_entry.id   AF-A0A0M3K851-F1
#
_cell.length_a   1.000
_cell.length_b   1.000
_cell.length_c   1.000
_cell.angle_alpha   90.00
_cell.angle_beta   90.00
_cell.angle_gamma   90.00
#
_symmetry.space_group_name_H-M   'P 1'
#
loop_
_entity.id
_entity.type
_entity.pdbx_description
1 polymer ?
#
loop_
_entity_poly.entity_id
_entity_poly.type
_entity_poly.pdbx_seq_one_letter_code
_entity_poly.pdbx_strand_id
1 'polypeptide(L)' 'LNTREIRKRQELEQLRHEKIQALLKLNPTFKPPADYRPPMIRLHDKVW' A
#
# COMPACT_ATOMS: atom_id res chain seq x y z
N LEU A 1 4.95 -9.74 14.15
CA LEU A 1 4.44 -9.14 15.40
C LEU A 1 3.04 -8.60 15.11
N ASN A 2 1.98 -9.22 15.62
CA ASN A 2 0.58 -8.92 15.24
C ASN A 2 -0.16 -8.19 16.36
N THR A 3 0.34 -7.02 16.77
CA THR A 3 -0.37 -6.18 17.75
C THR A 3 -1.55 -5.46 17.08
N ARG A 4 -2.54 -5.03 17.88
CA ARG A 4 -3.72 -4.29 17.39
C ARG A 4 -3.32 -2.98 16.68
N GLU A 5 -2.27 -2.34 17.17
CA GLU A 5 -1.64 -1.17 16.55
C GLU A 5 -1.11 -1.47 15.15
N ILE A 6 -0.39 -2.60 14.98
CA ILE A 6 0.15 -2.99 13.68
C ILE A 6 -0.98 -3.28 12.70
N ARG A 7 -2.05 -3.96 13.12
CA ARG A 7 -3.23 -4.22 12.25
C ARG A 7 -3.90 -2.92 11.81
N LYS A 8 -4.15 -2.01 12.74
CA LYS A 8 -4.79 -0.73 12.41
C LYS A 8 -3.90 0.14 11.51
N ARG A 9 -2.59 0.12 11.73
CA ARG A 9 -1.61 0.78 10.88
C ARG A 9 -1.62 0.19 9.46
N GLN A 10 -1.60 -1.13 9.33
CA GLN A 10 -1.67 -1.83 8.04
C GLN A 10 -2.98 -1.54 7.30
N GLU A 11 -4.11 -1.51 7.99
CA GLU A 11 -5.41 -1.16 7.40
C GLU A 11 -5.41 0.27 6.82
N LEU A 12 -4.88 1.24 7.56
CA LEU A 12 -4.76 2.62 7.10
C LEU A 12 -3.79 2.76 5.91
N GLU A 13 -2.66 2.05 5.95
CA GLU A 13 -1.70 2.02 4.84
C GLU A 13 -2.30 1.33 3.59
N GLN A 14 -3.09 0.28 3.77
CA GLN A 14 -3.80 -0.42 2.68
C GLN A 14 -4.86 0.48 2.04
N LEU A 15 -5.71 1.14 2.85
CA LEU A 15 -6.71 2.08 2.35
C LEU A 15 -6.06 3.23 1.57
N ARG A 16 -4.94 3.74 2.07
CA ARG A 16 -4.14 4.77 1.40
C ARG A 16 -3.62 4.26 0.04
N HIS A 17 -3.10 3.04 -0.01
CA HIS A 17 -2.64 2.41 -1.25
C HIS A 17 -3.76 2.30 -2.29
N GLU A 18 -4.94 1.81 -1.89
CA GLU A 18 -6.08 1.64 -2.79
C GLU A 18 -6.52 2.97 -3.40
N LYS A 19 -6.60 4.03 -2.60
CA LYS A 19 -6.94 5.37 -3.10
C LYS A 19 -5.89 5.90 -4.07
N ILE A 20 -4.61 5.71 -3.77
CA ILE A 20 -3.52 6.14 -4.68
C ILE A 20 -3.61 5.37 -6.00
N GLN A 21 -3.87 4.06 -5.98
CA GLN A 21 -4.06 3.25 -7.19
C GLN A 21 -5.26 3.73 -8.02
N ALA A 22 -6.39 4.03 -7.37
CA ALA A 22 -7.56 4.60 -8.04
C ALA A 22 -7.26 5.97 -8.66
N LEU A 23 -6.53 6.83 -7.94
CA LEU A 23 -6.14 8.16 -8.43
C LEU A 23 -5.12 8.09 -9.56
N LEU A 24 -4.16 7.16 -9.53
CA LEU A 24 -3.20 6.94 -10.62
C LEU A 24 -3.89 6.43 -11.89
N LYS A 25 -4.92 5.58 -11.76
CA LYS A 25 -5.74 5.13 -12.89
C LYS A 25 -6.53 6.28 -13.53
N LEU A 26 -7.03 7.21 -12.72
CA LEU A 26 -7.81 8.35 -13.20
C LEU A 26 -6.92 9.49 -13.71
N ASN A 27 -5.81 9.76 -13.02
CA ASN A 27 -4.87 10.82 -13.33
C ASN A 27 -3.44 10.26 -13.37
N PRO A 28 -2.88 10.00 -14.57
CA PRO A 28 -1.52 9.47 -14.72
C PRO A 28 -0.42 10.46 -14.31
N THR A 29 -0.75 11.74 -14.07
CA THR A 29 0.20 12.75 -13.58
C THR A 29 0.21 12.88 -12.05
N PHE A 30 -0.66 12.12 -11.37
CA PHE A 30 -0.76 12.16 -9.91
C PHE A 30 0.53 11.66 -9.27
N LYS A 31 1.22 12.55 -8.56
CA LYS A 31 2.38 12.20 -7.74
C LYS A 31 1.88 11.71 -6.38
N PRO A 32 2.10 10.43 -6.01
CA PRO A 32 1.76 9.97 -4.68
C PRO A 32 2.49 10.80 -3.61
N PRO A 33 1.96 10.90 -2.37
CA PRO A 33 2.60 11.69 -1.33
C PRO A 33 4.04 11.19 -1.07
N ALA A 34 4.98 12.09 -0.78
CA ALA A 34 6.40 11.75 -0.63
C ALA A 34 6.68 10.67 0.44
N ASP A 35 5.83 10.56 1.46
CA ASP A 35 5.91 9.55 2.52
C ASP A 35 5.19 8.23 2.18
N TYR A 36 4.69 8.09 0.95
CA TYR A 36 4.02 6.86 0.52
C TYR A 36 5.07 5.81 0.16
N ARG A 37 5.18 4.77 0.99
CA ARG A 37 5.95 3.57 0.65
C ARG A 37 4.98 2.51 0.15
N PRO A 38 5.15 1.98 -1.08
CA PRO A 38 4.34 0.87 -1.53
C PRO A 38 4.51 -0.30 -0.56
N PRO A 39 3.42 -1.04 -0.24
CA PRO A 39 3.53 -2.22 0.60
C PRO A 39 4.55 -3.14 -0.05
N MET A 40 5.60 -3.49 0.70
CA MET A 40 6.59 -4.47 0.26
C MET A 40 5.91 -5.82 0.26
N ILE A 41 5.16 -6.11 -0.79
CA ILE A 41 4.74 -7.46 -1.13
C ILE A 41 6.05 -8.19 -1.36
N ARG A 42 6.58 -8.83 -0.32
CA ARG A 42 7.50 -9.93 -0.48
C ARG A 42 6.68 -10.97 -1.22
N LEU A 43 6.70 -10.89 -2.56
CA LEU A 43 6.40 -12.01 -3.43
C LEU A 43 7.27 -13.13 -2.87
N HIS A 44 6.67 -13.96 -2.03
CA HIS A 44 7.29 -15.21 -1.64
C HIS A 44 7.35 -15.97 -2.95
N ASP A 45 8.53 -15.93 -3.57
CA ASP A 45 8.91 -16.77 -4.68
C ASP A 45 8.79 -18.23 -4.19
N LYS A 46 7.59 -18.78 -4.38
CA LYS A 46 7.31 -20.21 -4.27
C LYS A 46 6.33 -20.54 -5.38
N VAL A 47 6.88 -20.55 -6.59
CA VAL A 47 6.39 -21.44 -7.64
C VAL A 47 7.18 -22.73 -7.47
N TRP A 48 6.55 -23.76 -6.89
CA TRP A 48 7.00 -25.16 -7.01
C TRP A 48 6.08 -25.84 -8.01
#